data_AF-Q18JP6-F1
#
_entry.id   AF-Q18JP6-F1
#
_cell.length_a   1.000
_cell.length_b   1.000
_cell.length_c   1.000
_cell.angle_alpha   90.00
_cell.angle_beta   90.00
_cell.angle_gamma   90.00
#
_symmetry.space_group_name_H-M   'P 1'
#
loop_
_entity.id
_entity.type
_entity.pdbx_description
1 polymer ?
#
loop_
_entity_poly.entity_id
_entity_poly.type
_entity_poly.pdbx_seq_one_letter_code
_entity_poly.pdbx_strand_id
1 'polypeptide(L)'
;MITFQSQHVSLRAIIGVGSFLLSVIALQITRQTSGYPTHTRVHSWPRLLITQFRRDINKSGSLRYGWVIIGLWSISVSGLHFGGLYYDIYTTVSWWDLLTHSLSGFGVAAVLGLTFRSSTTPIPYWVIPAVLAIGSGFEVYEFVFKTFWYDWTFRFYLIDTVVDLVVNTAGAATFVIAVGFLRETSMLQDSTDDASVTPELSSRRDS
;
A
#
# COMPACT_ATOMS: atom_id res chain seq x y z
N MET A 1 -4.01 -45.76 11.31
CA MET A 1 -2.87 -45.61 10.38
C MET A 1 -2.86 -44.14 9.93
N ILE A 2 -2.13 -43.27 10.64
CA ILE A 2 -2.03 -41.83 10.36
C ILE A 2 -0.55 -41.55 10.11
N THR A 3 -0.12 -41.71 8.87
CA THR A 3 1.27 -41.52 8.47
C THR A 3 1.30 -41.06 7.02
N PHE A 4 0.88 -39.82 6.75
CA PHE A 4 1.19 -39.11 5.48
C PHE A 4 1.19 -37.57 5.58
N GLN A 5 1.02 -36.97 6.78
CA GLN A 5 0.84 -35.52 6.90
C GLN A 5 2.11 -34.73 7.27
N SER A 6 3.21 -35.38 7.67
CA SER A 6 4.41 -34.69 8.20
C SER A 6 5.35 -34.12 7.13
N GLN A 7 5.45 -34.72 5.94
CA GLN A 7 6.37 -34.25 4.90
C GLN A 7 5.85 -33.02 4.15
N HIS A 8 4.53 -32.89 3.95
CA HIS A 8 3.93 -31.75 3.23
C HIS A 8 3.98 -30.45 4.03
N VAL A 9 3.95 -30.52 5.36
CA VAL A 9 4.11 -29.35 6.25
C VAL A 9 5.56 -28.84 6.22
N SER A 10 6.55 -29.75 6.12
CA SER A 10 7.97 -29.39 6.17
C SER A 10 8.42 -28.50 5.00
N LEU A 11 8.01 -28.81 3.76
CA LEU A 11 8.46 -28.03 2.59
C LEU A 11 7.71 -26.70 2.48
N ARG A 12 6.41 -26.66 2.77
CA ARG A 12 5.61 -25.42 2.73
C ARG A 12 5.98 -24.46 3.86
N ALA A 13 6.53 -24.95 4.98
CA ALA A 13 7.09 -24.09 6.03
C ALA A 13 8.21 -23.17 5.51
N ILE A 14 8.90 -23.53 4.41
CA ILE A 14 9.87 -22.65 3.76
C ILE A 14 9.20 -21.37 3.25
N ILE A 15 7.95 -21.43 2.79
CA ILE A 15 7.20 -20.25 2.34
C ILE A 15 6.90 -19.37 3.54
N GLY A 16 6.34 -19.91 4.62
CA GLY A 16 6.06 -19.14 5.84
C GLY A 16 7.33 -18.50 6.45
N VAL A 17 8.42 -19.27 6.59
CA VAL A 17 9.71 -18.75 7.10
C VAL A 17 10.33 -17.74 6.12
N GLY A 18 10.27 -18.02 4.83
CA GLY A 18 10.77 -17.14 3.77
C GLY A 18 10.05 -15.80 3.77
N SER A 19 8.72 -15.80 3.85
CA SER A 19 7.89 -14.59 3.95
C SER A 19 8.17 -13.81 5.23
N PHE A 20 8.40 -14.49 6.35
CA PHE A 20 8.83 -13.82 7.58
C PHE A 20 10.18 -13.10 7.42
N LEU A 21 11.18 -13.78 6.89
CA LEU A 21 12.50 -13.20 6.64
C LEU A 21 12.41 -12.03 5.65
N LEU A 22 11.63 -12.19 4.58
CA LEU A 22 11.39 -11.14 3.60
C LEU A 22 10.70 -9.93 4.23
N SER A 23 9.70 -10.13 5.09
CA SER A 23 9.04 -9.05 5.83
C SER A 23 10.03 -8.25 6.68
N VAL A 24 10.92 -8.95 7.40
CA VAL A 24 11.97 -8.31 8.20
C VAL A 24 12.94 -7.53 7.32
N ILE A 25 13.44 -8.12 6.23
CA ILE A 25 14.37 -7.47 5.29
C ILE A 25 13.72 -6.24 4.66
N ALA A 26 12.50 -6.38 4.12
CA ALA A 26 11.75 -5.29 3.51
C ALA A 26 11.51 -4.16 4.51
N LEU A 27 11.19 -4.47 5.77
CA LEU A 27 11.05 -3.47 6.84
C LEU A 27 12.37 -2.73 7.13
N GLN A 28 13.52 -3.40 7.07
CA GLN A 28 14.81 -2.71 7.19
C GLN A 28 15.07 -1.78 6.00
N ILE A 29 14.78 -2.23 4.77
CA ILE A 29 14.89 -1.40 3.56
C ILE A 29 13.96 -0.18 3.67
N THR A 30 12.72 -0.35 4.14
CA THR A 30 11.78 0.73 4.41
C THR A 30 12.40 1.80 5.31
N ARG A 31 13.05 1.40 6.40
CA ARG A 31 13.68 2.32 7.36
C ARG A 31 14.89 3.06 6.79
N GLN A 32 15.57 2.49 5.81
CA GLN A 32 16.70 3.07 5.13
C GLN A 32 16.30 3.95 3.92
N THR A 33 15.05 3.82 3.46
CA THR A 33 14.57 4.57 2.29
C THR A 33 14.35 6.04 2.65
N SER A 34 14.79 6.93 1.76
CA SER A 34 14.65 8.38 1.93
C SER A 34 13.20 8.79 2.23
N GLY A 35 13.06 9.72 3.18
CA GLY A 35 11.77 10.22 3.63
C GLY A 35 11.00 9.30 4.56
N TYR A 36 11.55 8.18 5.01
CA TYR A 36 10.95 7.37 6.07
C TYR A 36 10.80 8.17 7.39
N PRO A 37 9.66 8.09 8.10
CA PRO A 37 9.43 8.84 9.35
C PRO A 37 10.17 8.25 10.56
N THR A 38 11.50 8.47 10.64
CA THR A 38 12.41 7.88 11.65
C THR A 38 12.06 8.23 13.11
N HIS A 39 11.39 9.36 13.35
CA HIS A 39 11.00 9.78 14.70
C HIS A 39 9.67 9.19 15.17
N THR A 40 9.01 8.39 14.34
CA THR A 40 7.75 7.72 14.71
C THR A 40 8.01 6.34 15.27
N ARG A 41 7.38 6.03 16.42
CA ARG A 41 7.33 4.67 16.95
C ARG A 41 6.19 3.89 16.31
N VAL A 42 6.43 2.64 15.88
CA VAL A 42 5.43 1.79 15.20
C VAL A 42 4.12 1.65 15.99
N HIS A 43 4.19 1.44 17.31
CA HIS A 43 3.00 1.31 18.16
C HIS A 43 2.13 2.58 18.23
N SER A 44 2.68 3.74 17.85
CA SER A 44 1.92 4.99 17.79
C SER A 44 1.12 5.15 16.49
N TRP A 45 1.26 4.22 15.53
CA TRP A 45 0.61 4.31 14.23
C TRP A 45 -0.92 4.51 14.29
N PRO A 46 -1.71 3.76 15.10
CA PRO A 46 -3.15 4.00 15.17
C PRO A 46 -3.50 5.41 15.64
N ARG A 47 -2.75 5.92 16.64
CA ARG A 47 -2.93 7.29 17.15
C ARG A 47 -2.56 8.32 16.08
N LEU A 48 -1.47 8.10 15.34
CA LEU A 48 -1.03 8.98 14.26
C LEU A 48 -2.03 9.02 13.12
N LEU A 49 -2.51 7.86 12.67
CA LEU A 49 -3.55 7.76 11.65
C LEU A 49 -4.78 8.58 12.05
N ILE A 50 -5.32 8.37 13.26
CA ILE A 50 -6.50 9.10 13.74
C ILE A 50 -6.23 10.59 13.85
N THR A 51 -5.08 10.99 14.39
CA THR A 51 -4.71 12.39 14.57
C THR A 51 -4.56 13.10 13.23
N GLN A 52 -3.88 12.46 12.28
CA GLN A 52 -3.65 12.97 10.94
C GLN A 52 -4.96 13.09 10.16
N PHE A 53 -5.79 12.03 10.20
CA PHE A 53 -7.12 12.02 9.59
C PHE A 53 -8.00 13.16 10.13
N ARG A 54 -8.12 13.29 11.46
CA ARG A 54 -8.90 14.38 12.08
C ARG A 54 -8.38 15.76 11.67
N ARG A 55 -7.07 15.93 11.60
CA ARG A 55 -6.45 17.19 11.21
C ARG A 55 -6.74 17.54 9.76
N ASP A 56 -6.68 16.58 8.85
CA ASP A 56 -6.86 16.84 7.42
C ASP A 56 -8.34 16.92 7.02
N ILE A 57 -9.23 16.14 7.64
CA ILE A 57 -10.67 16.16 7.32
C ILE A 57 -11.31 17.49 7.74
N ASN A 58 -10.77 18.13 8.79
CA ASN A 58 -11.22 19.44 9.29
C ASN A 58 -10.66 20.62 8.48
N LYS A 59 -9.79 20.37 7.49
CA LYS A 59 -9.31 21.40 6.56
C LYS A 59 -10.19 21.42 5.31
N SER A 60 -10.43 22.60 4.75
CA SER A 60 -10.98 22.72 3.40
C SER A 60 -9.91 22.38 2.36
N GLY A 61 -10.28 21.69 1.28
CA GLY A 61 -9.40 21.43 0.13
C GLY A 61 -9.17 19.96 -0.23
N SER A 62 -8.15 19.72 -1.06
CA SER A 62 -7.84 18.43 -1.69
C SER A 62 -7.58 17.29 -0.71
N LEU A 63 -7.04 17.57 0.47
CA LEU A 63 -6.72 16.55 1.48
C LEU A 63 -7.96 15.88 2.07
N ARG A 64 -9.04 16.64 2.30
CA ARG A 64 -10.33 16.10 2.75
C ARG A 64 -10.87 15.10 1.73
N TYR A 65 -10.85 15.47 0.45
CA TYR A 65 -11.26 14.58 -0.63
C TYR A 65 -10.36 13.35 -0.74
N GLY A 66 -9.04 13.50 -0.58
CA GLY A 66 -8.11 12.38 -0.52
C GLY A 66 -8.48 11.35 0.54
N TRP A 67 -8.76 11.79 1.78
CA TRP A 67 -9.21 10.88 2.85
C TRP A 67 -10.55 10.20 2.55
N VAL A 68 -11.51 10.92 1.97
CA VAL A 68 -12.81 10.34 1.57
C VAL A 68 -12.62 9.28 0.50
N ILE A 69 -11.85 9.59 -0.55
CA ILE A 69 -11.56 8.66 -1.65
C ILE A 69 -10.86 7.40 -1.14
N ILE A 70 -9.82 7.55 -0.30
CA ILE A 70 -9.10 6.40 0.27
C ILE A 70 -9.98 5.61 1.24
N GLY A 71 -10.87 6.26 1.99
CA GLY A 71 -11.87 5.58 2.82
C GLY A 71 -12.82 4.72 1.99
N LEU A 72 -13.40 5.29 0.93
CA LEU A 72 -14.27 4.55 0.00
C LEU A 72 -13.52 3.42 -0.71
N TRP A 73 -12.29 3.67 -1.16
CA TRP A 73 -11.41 2.66 -1.75
C TRP A 73 -11.19 1.49 -0.78
N SER A 74 -10.86 1.78 0.47
CA SER A 74 -10.60 0.75 1.50
C SER A 74 -11.84 -0.11 1.77
N ILE A 75 -13.03 0.52 1.81
CA ILE A 75 -14.30 -0.19 1.95
C ILE A 75 -14.55 -1.10 0.73
N SER A 76 -14.38 -0.57 -0.48
CA SER A 76 -14.58 -1.34 -1.72
C SER A 76 -13.63 -2.53 -1.82
N VAL A 77 -12.33 -2.33 -1.57
CA VAL A 77 -11.32 -3.40 -1.62
C VAL A 77 -11.59 -4.46 -0.55
N SER A 78 -12.01 -4.05 0.66
CA SER A 78 -12.44 -4.99 1.70
C SER A 78 -13.65 -5.80 1.23
N GLY A 79 -14.64 -5.14 0.62
CA GLY A 79 -15.80 -5.79 0.03
C GLY A 79 -15.44 -6.78 -1.07
N LEU A 80 -14.46 -6.47 -1.92
CA LEU A 80 -13.98 -7.37 -2.97
C LEU A 80 -13.27 -8.60 -2.38
N HIS A 81 -12.44 -8.43 -1.35
CA HIS A 81 -11.79 -9.55 -0.65
C HIS A 81 -12.81 -10.46 0.03
N PHE A 82 -13.63 -9.91 0.92
CA PHE A 82 -14.60 -10.70 1.67
C PHE A 82 -15.71 -11.28 0.79
N GLY A 83 -16.19 -10.50 -0.19
CA GLY A 83 -17.14 -10.97 -1.18
C GLY A 83 -16.54 -12.07 -2.07
N GLY A 84 -15.29 -11.90 -2.51
CA GLY A 84 -14.59 -12.91 -3.30
C GLY A 84 -14.46 -14.25 -2.56
N LEU A 85 -14.17 -14.21 -1.26
CA LEU A 85 -14.14 -15.41 -0.41
C LEU A 85 -15.53 -15.99 -0.19
N TYR A 86 -16.54 -15.15 0.07
CA TYR A 86 -17.90 -15.60 0.37
C TYR A 86 -18.61 -16.24 -0.84
N TYR A 87 -18.31 -15.75 -2.06
CA TYR A 87 -18.92 -16.22 -3.31
C TYR A 87 -17.98 -17.12 -4.14
N ASP A 88 -16.88 -17.61 -3.57
CA ASP A 88 -15.88 -18.47 -4.24
C ASP A 88 -15.30 -17.88 -5.55
N ILE A 89 -15.24 -16.55 -5.66
CA ILE A 89 -14.79 -15.86 -6.88
C ILE A 89 -13.32 -16.15 -7.17
N TYR A 90 -12.50 -16.29 -6.13
CA TYR A 90 -11.07 -16.64 -6.26
C TYR A 90 -10.83 -17.94 -7.01
N THR A 91 -11.79 -18.87 -7.01
CA THR A 91 -11.66 -20.15 -7.72
C THR A 91 -12.22 -20.11 -9.14
N THR A 92 -13.00 -19.08 -9.48
CA THR A 92 -13.75 -19.00 -10.75
C THR A 92 -13.24 -17.91 -11.69
N VAL A 93 -12.69 -16.82 -11.15
CA VAL A 93 -12.20 -15.68 -11.91
C VAL A 93 -10.71 -15.50 -11.66
N SER A 94 -9.88 -16.00 -12.57
CA SER A 94 -8.42 -16.11 -12.39
C SER A 94 -7.67 -14.79 -12.21
N TRP A 95 -8.24 -13.66 -12.63
CA TRP A 95 -7.65 -12.34 -12.46
C TRP A 95 -8.14 -11.61 -11.20
N TRP A 96 -9.15 -12.16 -10.51
CA TRP A 96 -9.76 -11.51 -9.35
C TRP A 96 -8.73 -11.25 -8.25
N ASP A 97 -7.93 -12.27 -7.99
CA ASP A 97 -6.87 -12.24 -7.00
C ASP A 97 -5.85 -11.12 -7.28
N LEU A 98 -5.31 -11.10 -8.50
CA LEU A 98 -4.43 -10.04 -9.01
C LEU A 98 -5.05 -8.63 -8.85
N LEU A 99 -6.33 -8.47 -9.17
CA LEU A 99 -7.02 -7.20 -8.97
C LEU A 99 -7.02 -6.82 -7.50
N THR A 100 -7.49 -7.72 -6.63
CA THR A 100 -7.62 -7.43 -5.20
C THR A 100 -6.29 -7.13 -4.53
N HIS A 101 -5.21 -7.83 -4.89
CA HIS A 101 -3.85 -7.54 -4.42
C HIS A 101 -3.35 -6.20 -4.95
N SER A 102 -3.55 -5.89 -6.23
CA SER A 102 -3.09 -4.61 -6.78
C SER A 102 -3.79 -3.42 -6.12
N LEU A 103 -5.12 -3.51 -5.95
CA LEU A 103 -5.90 -2.47 -5.29
C LEU A 103 -5.56 -2.36 -3.79
N SER A 104 -5.25 -3.49 -3.14
CA SER A 104 -4.82 -3.53 -1.74
C SER A 104 -3.47 -2.85 -1.56
N GLY A 105 -2.48 -3.20 -2.39
CA GLY A 105 -1.16 -2.59 -2.38
C GLY A 105 -1.22 -1.07 -2.58
N PHE A 106 -2.01 -0.60 -3.55
CA PHE A 106 -2.26 0.82 -3.75
C PHE A 106 -2.92 1.47 -2.52
N GLY A 107 -3.97 0.85 -1.97
CA GLY A 107 -4.71 1.36 -0.82
C GLY A 107 -3.85 1.47 0.43
N VAL A 108 -3.06 0.44 0.74
CA VAL A 108 -2.13 0.44 1.88
C VAL A 108 -1.07 1.53 1.70
N ALA A 109 -0.48 1.66 0.50
CA ALA A 109 0.46 2.73 0.20
C ALA A 109 -0.16 4.12 0.40
N ALA A 110 -1.41 4.32 -0.03
CA ALA A 110 -2.13 5.56 0.13
C ALA A 110 -2.44 5.89 1.60
N VAL A 111 -2.87 4.91 2.39
CA VAL A 111 -3.10 5.08 3.83
C VAL A 111 -1.79 5.45 4.53
N LEU A 112 -0.69 4.76 4.23
CA LEU A 112 0.63 5.08 4.78
C LEU A 112 1.08 6.49 4.37
N GLY A 113 1.00 6.81 3.08
CA GLY A 113 1.35 8.11 2.54
C GLY A 113 0.58 9.25 3.20
N LEU A 114 -0.74 9.11 3.34
CA LEU A 114 -1.59 10.11 4.01
C LEU A 114 -1.33 10.19 5.52
N THR A 115 -1.11 9.05 6.19
CA THR A 115 -0.81 9.02 7.63
C THR A 115 0.46 9.79 7.96
N PHE A 116 1.48 9.66 7.11
CA PHE A 116 2.83 10.17 7.37
C PHE A 116 3.20 11.41 6.56
N ARG A 117 2.28 11.96 5.75
CA ARG A 117 2.53 13.08 4.83
C ARG A 117 3.20 14.32 5.40
N SER A 118 3.18 14.53 6.72
CA SER A 118 3.82 15.68 7.38
C SER A 118 5.20 15.40 7.95
N SER A 119 5.66 14.16 7.86
CA SER A 119 6.94 13.70 8.41
C SER A 119 7.82 13.05 7.34
N THR A 120 7.42 13.12 6.08
CA THR A 120 8.09 12.43 4.96
C THR A 120 8.44 13.40 3.85
N THR A 121 9.30 12.96 2.95
CA THR A 121 9.55 13.66 1.69
C THR A 121 8.26 13.79 0.86
N PRO A 122 8.19 14.75 -0.06
CA PRO A 122 7.00 14.99 -0.86
C PRO A 122 6.56 13.79 -1.71
N ILE A 123 7.51 12.96 -2.15
CA ILE A 123 7.23 11.67 -2.79
C ILE A 123 7.64 10.57 -1.81
N PRO A 124 6.71 9.70 -1.36
CA PRO A 124 6.95 8.80 -0.25
C PRO A 124 7.50 7.44 -0.72
N TYR A 125 8.68 7.39 -1.35
CA TYR A 125 9.25 6.15 -1.91
C TYR A 125 9.36 4.98 -0.90
N TRP A 126 9.53 5.29 0.37
CA TRP A 126 9.60 4.31 1.45
C TRP A 126 8.33 3.45 1.59
N VAL A 127 7.18 3.88 1.06
CA VAL A 127 5.94 3.08 1.12
C VAL A 127 6.01 1.82 0.26
N ILE A 128 6.84 1.79 -0.78
CA ILE A 128 6.99 0.61 -1.66
C ILE A 128 7.54 -0.58 -0.86
N PRO A 129 8.74 -0.50 -0.25
CA PRO A 129 9.22 -1.59 0.60
C PRO A 129 8.36 -1.79 1.84
N ALA A 130 7.63 -0.76 2.32
CA ALA A 130 6.71 -0.93 3.45
C ALA A 130 5.52 -1.83 3.10
N VAL A 131 4.94 -1.66 1.91
CA VAL A 131 3.86 -2.53 1.40
C VAL A 131 4.38 -3.94 1.17
N LEU A 132 5.59 -4.12 0.63
CA LEU A 132 6.20 -5.44 0.53
C LEU A 132 6.37 -6.11 1.91
N ALA A 133 6.79 -5.35 2.92
CA ALA A 133 6.93 -5.85 4.29
C ALA A 133 5.58 -6.28 4.89
N ILE A 134 4.54 -5.48 4.68
CA ILE A 134 3.16 -5.78 5.13
C ILE A 134 2.61 -7.00 4.38
N GLY A 135 2.74 -7.04 3.06
CA GLY A 135 2.30 -8.18 2.23
C GLY A 135 3.01 -9.47 2.65
N SER A 136 4.33 -9.43 2.82
CA SER A 136 5.10 -10.61 3.29
C SER A 136 4.69 -11.03 4.70
N GLY A 137 4.31 -10.08 5.57
CA GLY A 137 3.72 -10.39 6.87
C GLY A 137 2.33 -11.01 6.78
N PHE A 138 1.55 -10.64 5.76
CA PHE A 138 0.24 -11.23 5.49
C PHE A 138 0.37 -12.69 5.05
N GLU A 139 1.36 -13.04 4.21
CA GLU A 139 1.67 -14.44 3.87
C GLU A 139 1.96 -15.29 5.10
N VAL A 140 2.66 -14.73 6.09
CA VAL A 140 2.89 -15.41 7.38
C VAL A 140 1.58 -15.62 8.12
N TYR A 141 0.71 -14.60 8.14
CA TYR A 141 -0.62 -14.73 8.73
C TYR A 141 -1.44 -15.82 8.04
N GLU A 142 -1.43 -15.89 6.71
CA GLU A 142 -2.15 -16.92 5.98
C GLU A 142 -1.59 -18.31 6.23
N PHE A 143 -0.26 -18.44 6.21
CA PHE A 143 0.42 -19.68 6.57
C PHE A 143 0.01 -20.17 7.97
N VAL A 144 -0.07 -19.28 8.96
CA VAL A 144 -0.36 -19.67 10.35
C VAL A 144 -1.85 -19.88 10.61
N PHE A 145 -2.72 -19.05 10.03
CA PHE A 145 -4.12 -18.95 10.45
C PHE A 145 -5.14 -19.39 9.40
N LYS A 146 -4.74 -19.65 8.15
CA LYS A 146 -5.63 -20.10 7.09
C LYS A 146 -5.37 -21.55 6.71
N THR A 147 -6.41 -22.20 6.17
CA THR A 147 -6.38 -23.62 5.83
C THR A 147 -6.45 -23.89 4.34
N PHE A 148 -6.76 -22.89 3.50
CA PHE A 148 -6.96 -23.09 2.06
C PHE A 148 -5.72 -23.65 1.34
N TRP A 149 -4.52 -23.35 1.84
CA TRP A 149 -3.26 -23.79 1.24
C TRP A 149 -2.91 -25.26 1.53
N TYR A 150 -3.66 -25.94 2.41
CA TYR A 150 -3.31 -27.30 2.86
C TYR A 150 -3.29 -28.30 1.71
N ASP A 151 -4.20 -28.13 0.75
CA ASP A 151 -4.36 -29.00 -0.42
C ASP A 151 -3.55 -28.52 -1.64
N TRP A 152 -2.92 -27.34 -1.56
CA TRP A 152 -2.16 -26.78 -2.67
C TRP A 152 -0.81 -27.46 -2.85
N THR A 153 -0.40 -27.71 -4.09
CA THR A 153 0.98 -28.14 -4.35
C THR A 153 1.96 -27.07 -3.86
N PHE A 154 3.15 -27.47 -3.39
CA PHE A 154 4.18 -26.50 -2.97
C PHE A 154 4.48 -25.46 -4.06
N ARG A 155 4.59 -25.92 -5.32
CA ARG A 155 4.84 -25.05 -6.46
C ARG A 155 3.73 -24.01 -6.65
N PHE A 156 2.47 -24.43 -6.54
CA PHE A 156 1.34 -23.52 -6.66
C PHE A 156 1.39 -22.46 -5.56
N TYR A 157 1.52 -22.90 -4.30
CA TYR A 157 1.58 -21.97 -3.17
C TYR A 157 2.75 -20.99 -3.27
N LEU A 158 3.93 -21.45 -3.69
CA LEU A 158 5.08 -20.58 -3.90
C LEU A 158 4.84 -19.52 -4.99
N ILE A 159 4.24 -19.92 -6.12
CA ILE A 159 3.96 -18.99 -7.22
C ILE A 159 2.93 -17.96 -6.80
N ASP A 160 1.86 -18.40 -6.15
CA ASP A 160 0.78 -17.57 -5.61
C ASP A 160 1.34 -16.48 -4.68
N THR A 161 2.04 -16.89 -3.61
CA THR A 161 2.73 -15.96 -2.69
C THR A 161 3.66 -14.97 -3.43
N VAL A 162 4.47 -15.43 -4.39
CA VAL A 162 5.38 -14.53 -5.12
C VAL A 162 4.59 -13.52 -5.95
N VAL A 163 3.55 -13.96 -6.65
CA VAL A 163 2.68 -13.11 -7.47
C VAL A 163 1.99 -12.08 -6.60
N ASP A 164 1.44 -12.48 -5.46
CA ASP A 164 0.76 -11.60 -4.51
C ASP A 164 1.66 -10.48 -4.02
N LEU A 165 2.89 -10.81 -3.64
CA LEU A 165 3.88 -9.84 -3.20
C LEU A 165 4.28 -8.87 -4.31
N VAL A 166 4.49 -9.38 -5.53
CA VAL A 166 4.81 -8.55 -6.69
C VAL A 166 3.66 -7.60 -7.01
N VAL A 167 2.43 -8.09 -7.05
CA VAL A 167 1.24 -7.33 -7.43
C VAL A 167 0.88 -6.29 -6.37
N ASN A 168 0.96 -6.65 -5.08
CA ASN A 168 0.85 -5.69 -3.97
C ASN A 168 1.88 -4.56 -4.10
N THR A 169 3.14 -4.93 -4.36
CA THR A 169 4.24 -3.95 -4.48
C THR A 169 4.08 -3.08 -5.73
N ALA A 170 3.58 -3.63 -6.83
CA ALA A 170 3.27 -2.89 -8.05
C ALA A 170 2.18 -1.84 -7.79
N GLY A 171 1.10 -2.19 -7.08
CA GLY A 171 0.06 -1.23 -6.67
C GLY A 171 0.63 -0.08 -5.83
N ALA A 172 1.57 -0.36 -4.93
CA ALA A 172 2.27 0.66 -4.16
C ALA A 172 3.16 1.57 -5.03
N ALA A 173 3.87 0.99 -6.00
CA ALA A 173 4.66 1.76 -6.96
C ALA A 173 3.76 2.68 -7.82
N THR A 174 2.61 2.19 -8.29
CA THR A 174 1.62 3.00 -9.00
C THR A 174 1.14 4.18 -8.16
N PHE A 175 0.89 3.98 -6.86
CA PHE A 175 0.57 5.08 -5.95
C PHE A 175 1.68 6.14 -5.89
N VAL A 176 2.94 5.73 -5.71
CA VAL A 176 4.08 6.66 -5.64
C VAL A 176 4.23 7.44 -6.95
N ILE A 177 4.08 6.78 -8.09
CA ILE A 177 4.13 7.40 -9.42
C ILE A 177 2.99 8.43 -9.56
N ALA A 178 1.77 8.08 -9.16
CA ALA A 178 0.62 8.98 -9.22
C ALA A 178 0.83 10.24 -8.36
N VAL A 179 1.37 10.08 -7.14
CA VAL A 179 1.73 11.22 -6.28
C VAL A 179 2.80 12.10 -6.93
N GLY A 180 3.80 11.49 -7.58
CA GLY A 180 4.82 12.21 -8.35
C GLY A 180 4.20 13.08 -9.44
N PHE A 181 3.35 12.50 -10.29
CA PHE A 181 2.67 13.23 -11.37
C PHE A 181 1.77 14.35 -10.86
N LEU A 182 0.92 14.07 -9.86
CA LEU A 182 0.01 15.09 -9.30
C LEU A 182 0.76 16.29 -8.72
N ARG A 183 1.97 16.06 -8.19
CA ARG A 183 2.81 17.13 -7.67
C ARG A 183 3.42 17.95 -8.78
N GLU A 184 3.95 17.31 -9.81
CA GLU A 184 4.51 17.98 -10.98
C GLU A 184 3.47 18.88 -11.64
N THR A 185 2.25 18.39 -11.84
CA THR A 185 1.15 19.20 -12.40
C THR A 185 0.78 20.38 -11.49
N SER A 186 0.78 20.19 -10.17
CA SER A 186 0.48 21.27 -9.22
C SER A 186 1.54 22.37 -9.24
N MET A 187 2.82 22.00 -9.37
CA MET A 187 3.92 22.98 -9.46
C MET A 187 3.91 23.75 -10.79
N LEU A 188 3.59 23.08 -11.91
CA LEU A 188 3.45 23.74 -13.21
C LEU A 188 2.29 24.74 -13.22
N GLN A 189 1.17 24.41 -12.57
CA GLN A 189 0.02 25.29 -12.49
C GLN A 189 0.33 26.56 -11.67
N ASP A 190 0.95 26.41 -10.50
CA ASP A 190 1.38 27.54 -9.64
C ASP A 190 2.34 28.50 -10.38
N SER A 191 3.30 27.95 -11.13
CA SER A 191 4.22 28.75 -11.94
C SER A 191 3.56 29.54 -13.08
N THR A 192 2.47 29.01 -13.63
CA THR A 192 1.71 29.65 -14.72
C THR A 192 0.86 30.79 -14.17
N ASP A 193 0.27 30.61 -12.99
CA ASP A 193 -0.52 31.62 -12.31
C ASP A 193 0.36 32.83 -11.95
N ASP A 194 1.55 32.61 -11.39
CA ASP A 194 2.52 33.69 -11.07
C ASP A 194 3.00 34.46 -12.32
N ALA A 195 3.21 33.75 -13.43
CA ALA A 195 3.60 34.36 -14.71
C ALA A 195 2.47 35.19 -15.35
N SER A 196 1.21 34.93 -15.00
CA SER A 196 0.05 35.69 -15.49
C SER A 196 -0.21 36.98 -14.70
N VAL A 197 0.22 37.04 -13.44
CA VAL A 197 0.05 38.21 -12.54
C VAL A 197 1.14 39.27 -12.77
N THR A 198 2.33 38.86 -13.18
CA THR A 198 3.49 39.75 -13.39
C THR A 198 3.32 40.79 -14.52
N PRO A 199 2.72 40.47 -15.69
CA PRO A 199 2.49 41.44 -16.77
C PRO A 199 1.43 42.51 -16.42
N GLU A 200 0.41 42.13 -15.66
CA GLU A 200 -0.70 43.02 -15.28
C GLU A 200 -0.26 44.05 -14.23
N LEU A 201 0.69 43.69 -13.36
CA LEU A 201 1.29 44.61 -12.41
C LEU A 201 2.29 45.58 -13.06
N SER A 202 2.96 45.20 -14.16
CA SER A 202 3.82 46.13 -14.90
C SER A 202 3.00 47.17 -15.68
N SER A 203 1.86 46.80 -16.27
CA SER A 203 1.04 47.77 -17.02
C SER A 203 0.30 48.77 -16.14
N ARG A 204 0.08 48.47 -14.85
CA ARG A 204 -0.53 49.40 -13.88
C ARG A 204 0.46 50.37 -13.23
N ARG A 205 1.76 50.12 -13.32
CA ARG A 205 2.80 50.98 -12.74
C ARG A 205 3.21 52.13 -13.66
N ASP A 206 2.89 52.00 -14.95
CA ASP A 206 3.27 52.93 -16.01
C ASP A 206 2.11 53.86 -16.44
N SER A 207 1.05 53.95 -15.63
CA SER A 207 -0.13 54.82 -15.78
C SER A 207 -0.37 55.66 -14.54
#